data_AF-A0A1A7C0E6-F1
#
_entry.id   AF-A0A1A7C0E6-F1
#
_cell.length_a   1.000
_cell.length_b   1.000
_cell.length_c   1.000
_cell.angle_alpha   90.00
_cell.angle_beta   90.00
_cell.angle_gamma   90.00
#
_symmetry.space_group_name_H-M   'P 1'
#
loop_
_entity.id
_entity.type
_entity.pdbx_description
1 polymer ?
#
loop_
_entity_poly.entity_id
_entity_poly.type
_entity_poly.pdbx_seq_one_letter_code
_entity_poly.pdbx_strand_id
1 'polypeptide(L)'
;MQTKPDTPTLRLRTLITADALERMAPDLEAHFHARLLANRVRGGVEQRLRASERRMQQAFTRAPGVHAVMVWSSVIGLATAAAFAVGGGLLVHGVRLDIICMAFFGLIFALLVLVPRVIRWQQQPWEWLWRTLARRLASQQLKSARALAPFEAQYDIDDTGAEGKRVTYTRITKDAATVRWTRTVAGPGIFGDGYSLFFEPSPSMRCVLLLHARDARLEAMFAQCPPPR
;
A
#
# COMPACT_ATOMS: atom_id res chain seq x y z
N MET A 1 -13.22 40.52 -21.27
CA MET A 1 -13.88 39.42 -20.54
C MET A 1 -14.31 38.38 -21.58
N GLN A 2 -13.48 37.35 -21.80
CA GLN A 2 -13.80 36.27 -22.74
C GLN A 2 -14.74 35.28 -22.04
N THR A 3 -15.90 35.09 -22.66
CA THR A 3 -16.88 34.05 -22.37
C THR A 3 -16.19 32.69 -22.39
N LYS A 4 -16.15 32.05 -21.21
CA LYS A 4 -15.73 30.65 -21.05
C LYS A 4 -16.70 29.79 -21.87
N PRO A 5 -16.26 28.81 -22.67
CA PRO A 5 -17.20 27.95 -23.37
C PRO A 5 -17.95 27.08 -22.36
N ASP A 6 -19.29 27.14 -22.36
CA ASP A 6 -20.19 26.34 -21.51
C ASP A 6 -20.22 24.84 -21.87
N THR A 7 -19.30 24.38 -22.72
CA THR A 7 -19.27 23.01 -23.23
C THR A 7 -17.98 22.33 -22.78
N PRO A 8 -18.06 21.19 -22.07
CA PRO A 8 -16.87 20.48 -21.65
C PRO A 8 -16.07 19.98 -22.85
N THR A 9 -14.75 19.93 -22.71
CA THR A 9 -13.84 19.47 -23.77
C THR A 9 -14.17 18.04 -24.20
N LEU A 10 -14.54 17.18 -23.24
CA LEU A 10 -15.07 15.86 -23.50
C LEU A 10 -16.20 15.55 -22.51
N ARG A 11 -17.30 15.00 -23.02
CA ARG A 11 -18.39 14.45 -22.23
C ARG A 11 -18.50 12.95 -22.49
N LEU A 12 -18.36 12.17 -21.43
CA LEU A 12 -18.56 10.72 -21.46
C LEU A 12 -19.84 10.39 -20.70
N ARG A 13 -20.70 9.57 -21.28
CA ARG A 13 -21.89 9.03 -20.60
C ARG A 13 -21.93 7.54 -20.81
N THR A 14 -22.12 6.77 -19.73
CA THR A 14 -22.12 5.31 -19.78
C THR A 14 -23.10 4.75 -18.77
N LEU A 15 -23.85 3.73 -19.17
CA LEU A 15 -24.65 2.91 -18.26
C LEU A 15 -23.75 1.94 -17.51
N ILE A 16 -23.78 1.98 -16.18
CA ILE A 16 -23.03 1.10 -15.30
C ILE A 16 -23.97 0.05 -14.73
N THR A 17 -23.69 -1.22 -15.06
CA THR A 17 -24.42 -2.38 -14.57
C THR A 17 -23.62 -3.12 -13.49
N ALA A 18 -24.29 -3.91 -12.67
CA ALA A 18 -23.62 -4.74 -11.66
C ALA A 18 -22.62 -5.72 -12.30
N ASP A 19 -22.98 -6.33 -13.42
CA ASP A 19 -22.12 -7.28 -14.14
C ASP A 19 -20.87 -6.63 -14.73
N ALA A 20 -20.94 -5.36 -15.14
CA ALA A 20 -19.77 -4.62 -15.55
C ALA A 20 -18.80 -4.45 -14.36
N LEU A 21 -19.32 -4.03 -13.20
CA LEU A 21 -18.51 -3.81 -11.99
C LEU A 21 -17.81 -5.09 -11.52
N GLU A 22 -18.48 -6.25 -11.57
CA GLU A 22 -17.87 -7.52 -11.16
C GLU A 22 -16.77 -7.98 -12.12
N ARG A 23 -16.92 -7.74 -13.42
CA ARG A 23 -15.88 -8.07 -14.40
C ARG A 23 -14.62 -7.21 -14.23
N MET A 24 -14.77 -5.98 -13.76
CA MET A 24 -13.68 -5.02 -13.59
C MET A 24 -12.90 -5.21 -12.28
N ALA A 25 -13.51 -5.83 -11.27
CA ALA A 25 -12.94 -5.95 -9.94
C ALA A 25 -11.57 -6.67 -9.89
N PRO A 26 -11.34 -7.79 -10.62
CA PRO A 26 -10.04 -8.47 -10.63
C PRO A 26 -8.92 -7.63 -11.24
N ASP A 27 -9.24 -6.87 -12.29
CA ASP A 27 -8.28 -6.00 -12.98
C ASP A 27 -7.88 -4.81 -12.09
N LEU A 28 -8.85 -4.22 -11.39
CA LEU A 28 -8.59 -3.21 -10.37
C LEU A 28 -7.74 -3.76 -9.21
N GLU A 29 -8.01 -4.98 -8.73
CA GLU A 29 -7.18 -5.66 -7.73
C GLU A 29 -5.71 -5.76 -8.20
N ALA A 30 -5.47 -6.13 -9.46
CA ALA A 30 -4.12 -6.21 -10.02
C ALA A 30 -3.41 -4.84 -10.04
N HIS A 31 -4.10 -3.76 -10.43
CA HIS A 31 -3.50 -2.42 -10.42
C HIS A 31 -3.23 -1.89 -9.02
N PHE A 32 -4.14 -2.10 -8.05
CA PHE A 32 -3.88 -1.76 -6.65
C PHE A 32 -2.70 -2.56 -6.09
N HIS A 33 -2.61 -3.84 -6.43
CA HIS A 33 -1.49 -4.69 -6.03
C HIS A 33 -0.15 -4.18 -6.59
N ALA A 34 -0.09 -3.88 -7.89
CA ALA A 34 1.09 -3.32 -8.54
C ALA A 34 1.50 -1.98 -7.90
N ARG A 35 0.53 -1.11 -7.58
CA ARG A 35 0.79 0.17 -6.92
C ARG A 35 1.31 0.00 -5.49
N LEU A 36 0.76 -0.93 -4.72
CA LEU A 36 1.25 -1.25 -3.37
C LEU A 36 2.71 -1.70 -3.40
N LEU A 37 3.06 -2.59 -4.33
CA LEU A 37 4.44 -3.06 -4.51
C LEU A 37 5.37 -1.91 -4.95
N ALA A 38 4.93 -1.06 -5.88
CA ALA A 38 5.72 0.09 -6.31
C ALA A 38 5.97 1.10 -5.18
N ASN A 39 4.96 1.38 -4.35
CA ASN A 39 5.07 2.27 -3.19
C ASN A 39 5.98 1.69 -2.11
N ARG A 40 6.00 0.36 -1.91
CA ARG A 40 6.93 -0.31 -1.00
C ARG A 40 8.39 -0.08 -1.40
N VAL A 41 8.70 -0.21 -2.68
CA VAL A 41 10.05 0.01 -3.23
C VAL A 41 10.45 1.48 -3.11
N ARG A 42 9.56 2.41 -3.48
CA ARG A 42 9.84 3.86 -3.47
C ARG A 42 9.85 4.49 -2.08
N GLY A 43 9.08 3.97 -1.13
CA GLY A 43 9.07 4.45 0.25
C GLY A 43 10.38 4.22 1.01
N GLY A 44 11.39 3.63 0.36
CA GLY A 44 12.72 3.43 0.93
C GLY A 44 12.74 2.47 2.11
N VAL A 45 11.62 1.81 2.44
CA VAL A 45 11.53 0.85 3.54
C VAL A 45 12.45 -0.33 3.26
N GLU A 46 12.42 -0.86 2.03
CA GLU A 46 13.34 -1.93 1.63
C GLU A 46 14.80 -1.47 1.63
N GLN A 47 15.09 -0.23 1.22
CA GLN A 47 16.46 0.31 1.27
C GLN A 47 16.95 0.52 2.71
N ARG A 48 16.10 1.04 3.60
CA ARG A 48 16.40 1.24 5.03
C ARG A 48 16.58 -0.10 5.75
N LEU A 49 15.73 -1.08 5.47
CA LEU A 49 15.83 -2.44 6.01
C LEU A 49 17.06 -3.19 5.49
N ARG A 50 17.41 -3.03 4.20
CA ARG A 50 18.66 -3.58 3.65
C ARG A 50 19.88 -2.87 4.23
N ALA A 51 19.81 -1.57 4.47
CA ALA A 51 20.91 -0.82 5.10
C ALA A 51 21.12 -1.24 6.56
N SER A 52 20.05 -1.46 7.33
CA SER A 52 20.17 -1.99 8.70
C SER A 52 20.68 -3.43 8.72
N GLU A 53 20.18 -4.29 7.82
CA GLU A 53 20.66 -5.67 7.69
C GLU A 53 22.14 -5.72 7.29
N ARG A 54 22.59 -4.88 6.33
CA ARG A 54 24.00 -4.80 5.95
C ARG A 54 24.90 -4.34 7.11
N ARG A 55 24.46 -3.36 7.92
CA ARG A 55 25.21 -2.92 9.10
C ARG A 55 25.32 -4.02 10.15
N MET A 56 24.23 -4.73 10.42
CA MET A 56 24.25 -5.89 11.33
C MET A 56 25.13 -7.01 10.78
N GLN A 57 24.95 -7.40 9.52
CA GLN A 57 25.75 -8.43 8.87
C GLN A 57 27.24 -8.08 8.85
N GLN A 58 27.62 -6.82 8.56
CA GLN A 58 29.01 -6.38 8.62
C GLN A 58 29.59 -6.45 10.04
N ALA A 59 28.79 -6.19 11.07
CA ALA A 59 29.22 -6.38 12.45
C ALA A 59 29.45 -7.87 12.77
N PHE A 60 28.59 -8.76 12.26
CA PHE A 60 28.67 -10.20 12.51
C PHE A 60 29.72 -10.92 11.65
N THR A 61 29.97 -10.50 10.41
CA THR A 61 30.97 -11.11 9.51
C THR A 61 32.40 -10.75 9.89
N ARG A 62 32.62 -9.63 10.60
CA ARG A 62 33.94 -9.27 11.13
C ARG A 62 34.46 -10.22 12.21
N ALA A 63 33.57 -10.95 12.90
CA ALA A 63 33.96 -11.87 13.98
C ALA A 63 32.96 -13.03 14.14
N PRO A 64 32.92 -14.00 13.21
CA PRO A 64 31.96 -15.12 13.25
C PRO A 64 32.12 -15.99 14.50
N GLY A 65 33.36 -16.17 14.99
CA GLY A 65 33.64 -16.91 16.22
C GLY A 65 33.06 -16.23 17.46
N VAL A 66 33.15 -14.90 17.55
CA VAL A 66 32.61 -14.13 18.68
C VAL A 66 31.09 -14.20 18.72
N HIS A 67 30.44 -14.16 17.56
CA HIS A 67 28.99 -14.31 17.45
C HIS A 67 28.52 -15.69 17.94
N ALA A 68 29.19 -16.77 17.52
CA ALA A 68 28.87 -18.12 17.97
C ALA A 68 29.04 -18.27 19.49
N VAL A 69 30.14 -17.74 20.05
CA VAL A 69 30.39 -17.74 21.49
C VAL A 69 29.31 -16.95 22.24
N MET A 70 28.90 -15.77 21.76
CA MET A 70 27.85 -14.96 22.37
C MET A 70 26.47 -15.64 22.35
N VAL A 71 26.13 -16.34 21.26
CA VAL A 71 24.86 -17.07 21.18
C VAL A 71 24.88 -18.25 22.16
N TRP A 72 25.93 -19.06 22.17
CA TRP A 72 26.04 -20.20 23.07
C TRP A 72 26.12 -19.78 24.54
N SER A 73 26.85 -18.71 24.86
CA SER A 73 26.90 -18.18 26.23
C SER A 73 25.54 -17.64 26.67
N SER A 74 24.76 -17.04 25.76
CA SER A 74 23.40 -16.61 26.06
C SER A 74 22.46 -17.79 26.31
N VAL A 75 22.54 -18.86 25.50
CA VAL A 75 21.74 -20.08 25.69
C VAL A 75 22.09 -20.77 27.01
N ILE A 76 23.38 -20.94 27.30
CA ILE A 76 23.86 -21.56 28.55
C ILE A 76 23.49 -20.70 29.75
N GLY A 77 23.63 -19.37 29.65
CA GLY A 77 23.23 -18.43 30.69
C GLY A 77 21.73 -18.46 30.97
N LEU A 78 20.90 -18.56 29.93
CA LEU A 78 19.44 -18.68 30.06
C LEU A 78 19.03 -20.01 30.71
N ALA A 79 19.65 -21.12 30.28
CA ALA A 79 19.38 -22.45 30.83
C ALA A 79 19.79 -22.54 32.31
N THR A 80 20.95 -21.98 32.65
CA THR A 80 21.45 -21.91 34.02
C THR A 80 20.53 -21.05 34.89
N ALA A 81 20.13 -19.87 34.42
CA ALA A 81 19.21 -18.99 35.14
C ALA A 81 17.83 -19.66 35.35
N ALA A 82 17.31 -20.36 34.34
CA ALA A 82 16.08 -21.13 34.42
C ALA A 82 16.16 -22.26 35.46
N ALA A 83 17.28 -23.01 35.48
CA ALA A 83 17.50 -24.06 36.47
C ALA A 83 17.52 -23.49 37.91
N PHE A 84 18.16 -22.35 38.13
CA PHE A 84 18.14 -21.69 39.44
C PHE A 84 16.75 -21.18 39.84
N ALA A 85 15.99 -20.61 38.91
CA ALA A 85 14.62 -20.17 39.18
C ALA A 85 13.69 -21.33 39.56
N VAL A 86 13.83 -22.49 38.92
CA VAL A 86 13.07 -23.71 39.23
C VAL A 86 13.53 -24.33 40.56
N GLY A 87 14.82 -24.25 40.88
CA GLY A 87 15.42 -24.82 42.09
C GLY A 87 15.24 -24.01 43.38
N GLY A 88 14.48 -22.90 43.36
CA GLY A 88 14.23 -22.05 44.55
C GLY A 88 14.57 -20.57 44.37
N GLY A 89 15.23 -20.20 43.28
CA GLY A 89 15.63 -18.82 42.95
C GLY A 89 16.88 -18.37 43.71
N LEU A 90 17.58 -17.36 43.16
CA LEU A 90 18.78 -16.80 43.79
C LEU A 90 18.46 -15.39 44.30
N LEU A 91 18.15 -15.27 45.59
CA LEU A 91 17.81 -14.01 46.25
C LEU A 91 19.05 -13.37 46.86
N VAL A 92 19.43 -12.20 46.34
CA VAL A 92 20.55 -11.40 46.86
C VAL A 92 20.00 -10.01 47.18
N HIS A 93 20.03 -9.62 48.46
CA HIS A 93 19.55 -8.31 48.93
C HIS A 93 18.12 -7.95 48.47
N GLY A 94 17.21 -8.94 48.47
CA GLY A 94 15.81 -8.76 48.04
C GLY A 94 15.59 -8.79 46.52
N VAL A 95 16.66 -8.92 45.74
CA VAL A 95 16.61 -9.00 44.27
C VAL A 95 16.74 -10.46 43.83
N ARG A 96 15.83 -10.91 42.96
CA ARG A 96 15.90 -12.22 42.29
C ARG A 96 16.87 -12.16 41.13
N LEU A 97 18.11 -12.55 41.38
CA LEU A 97 19.21 -12.48 40.43
C LEU A 97 18.97 -13.38 39.21
N ASP A 98 18.26 -14.50 39.41
CA ASP A 98 17.80 -15.41 38.37
C ASP A 98 16.92 -14.71 37.32
N ILE A 99 16.00 -13.84 37.74
CA ILE A 99 15.13 -13.09 36.83
C ILE A 99 15.94 -12.06 36.03
N ILE A 100 16.88 -11.36 36.68
CA ILE A 100 17.73 -10.38 36.01
C ILE A 100 18.63 -11.06 34.96
N CYS A 101 19.23 -12.20 35.33
CA CYS A 101 20.04 -12.99 34.40
C CYS A 101 19.21 -13.51 33.24
N MET A 102 17.99 -14.00 33.47
CA MET A 102 17.07 -14.39 32.38
C MET A 102 16.75 -13.22 31.46
N ALA A 103 16.44 -12.04 32.00
CA ALA A 103 16.16 -10.86 31.21
C ALA A 103 17.38 -10.43 30.38
N PHE A 104 18.57 -10.44 30.97
CA PHE A 104 19.81 -10.06 30.31
C PHE A 104 20.19 -11.02 29.17
N PHE A 105 20.28 -12.33 29.46
CA PHE A 105 20.59 -13.33 28.44
C PHE A 105 19.48 -13.46 27.40
N GLY A 106 18.21 -13.28 27.80
CA GLY A 106 17.06 -13.25 26.91
C GLY A 106 17.09 -12.08 25.94
N LEU A 107 17.44 -10.88 26.43
CA LEU A 107 17.59 -9.69 25.59
C LEU A 107 18.72 -9.85 24.58
N ILE A 108 19.88 -10.36 25.01
CA ILE A 108 21.03 -10.61 24.12
C ILE A 108 20.65 -11.65 23.07
N PHE A 109 20.03 -12.76 23.46
CA PHE A 109 19.56 -13.78 22.53
C PHE A 109 18.52 -13.22 21.55
N ALA A 110 17.60 -12.38 22.01
CA ALA A 110 16.61 -11.74 21.16
C ALA A 110 17.25 -10.81 20.13
N LEU A 111 18.19 -9.98 20.54
CA LEU A 111 18.93 -9.09 19.65
C LEU A 111 19.78 -9.84 18.61
N LEU A 112 20.41 -10.95 19.01
CA LEU A 112 21.29 -11.74 18.14
C LEU A 112 20.54 -12.67 17.19
N VAL A 113 19.41 -13.25 17.61
CA VAL A 113 18.76 -14.34 16.87
C VAL A 113 17.36 -13.95 16.39
N LEU A 114 16.54 -13.35 17.25
CA LEU A 114 15.14 -13.02 16.91
C LEU A 114 15.06 -11.80 16.00
N VAL A 115 15.79 -10.72 16.30
CA VAL A 115 15.75 -9.47 15.52
C VAL A 115 16.16 -9.70 14.05
N PRO A 116 17.26 -10.39 13.71
CA PRO A 116 17.61 -10.66 12.31
C PRO A 116 16.58 -11.54 11.60
N ARG A 117 15.98 -12.51 12.29
CA ARG A 117 14.91 -13.34 11.73
C ARG A 117 13.66 -12.52 11.44
N VAL A 118 13.25 -11.65 12.37
CA VAL A 118 12.09 -10.76 12.21
C VAL A 118 12.32 -9.79 11.05
N ILE A 119 13.53 -9.21 10.92
CA ILE A 119 13.87 -8.33 9.80
C ILE A 119 13.73 -9.08 8.47
N ARG A 120 14.28 -10.30 8.35
CA ARG A 120 14.12 -11.12 7.15
C ARG A 120 12.67 -11.48 6.85
N TRP A 121 11.89 -11.78 7.88
CA TRP A 121 10.48 -12.08 7.74
C TRP A 121 9.68 -10.86 7.24
N GLN A 122 9.99 -9.65 7.72
CA GLN A 122 9.41 -8.40 7.23
C GLN A 122 9.84 -8.05 5.79
N GLN A 123 11.01 -8.53 5.35
CA GLN A 123 11.46 -8.34 3.97
C GLN A 123 10.76 -9.27 2.98
N GLN A 124 10.22 -10.41 3.42
CA GLN A 124 9.45 -11.28 2.53
C GLN A 124 8.05 -10.67 2.33
N PRO A 125 7.67 -10.33 1.08
CA PRO A 125 6.31 -9.88 0.81
C PRO A 125 5.37 -11.04 1.16
N TRP A 126 4.52 -10.82 2.16
CA TRP A 126 3.42 -11.74 2.39
C TRP A 126 2.42 -11.53 1.25
N GLU A 127 2.63 -12.23 0.14
CA GLU A 127 1.83 -12.12 -1.10
C GLU A 127 0.33 -12.13 -0.80
N TRP A 128 -0.09 -13.01 0.11
CA TRP A 128 -1.47 -13.08 0.56
C TRP A 128 -1.95 -11.79 1.24
N LEU A 129 -1.14 -11.16 2.09
CA LEU A 129 -1.49 -9.90 2.75
C LEU A 129 -1.64 -8.78 1.71
N TRP A 130 -0.70 -8.65 0.78
CA TRP A 130 -0.71 -7.60 -0.23
C TRP A 130 -1.89 -7.75 -1.20
N ARG A 131 -2.18 -8.98 -1.64
CA ARG A 131 -3.38 -9.28 -2.43
C ARG A 131 -4.66 -8.99 -1.66
N THR A 132 -4.72 -9.35 -0.37
CA THR A 132 -5.89 -9.07 0.48
C THR A 132 -6.12 -7.57 0.64
N LEU A 133 -5.04 -6.79 0.83
CA LEU A 133 -5.11 -5.33 0.88
C LEU A 133 -5.56 -4.74 -0.47
N ALA A 134 -5.00 -5.22 -1.57
CA ALA A 134 -5.39 -4.80 -2.92
C ALA A 134 -6.88 -5.07 -3.20
N ARG A 135 -7.36 -6.27 -2.86
CA ARG A 135 -8.77 -6.65 -2.98
C ARG A 135 -9.67 -5.75 -2.15
N ARG A 136 -9.27 -5.44 -0.92
CA ARG A 136 -10.02 -4.55 -0.03
C ARG A 136 -10.10 -3.13 -0.61
N LEU A 137 -9.00 -2.62 -1.16
CA LEU A 137 -8.97 -1.30 -1.80
C LEU A 137 -9.86 -1.25 -3.05
N ALA A 138 -9.74 -2.24 -3.94
CA ALA A 138 -10.59 -2.35 -5.13
C ALA A 138 -12.09 -2.42 -4.74
N SER A 139 -12.41 -3.28 -3.76
CA SER A 139 -13.77 -3.43 -3.25
C SER A 139 -14.30 -2.15 -2.60
N GLN A 140 -13.46 -1.39 -1.90
CA GLN A 140 -13.84 -0.11 -1.29
C GLN A 140 -14.15 0.95 -2.34
N GLN A 141 -13.38 1.02 -3.43
CA GLN A 141 -13.66 1.93 -4.54
C GLN A 141 -14.99 1.60 -5.23
N LEU A 142 -15.24 0.31 -5.47
CA LEU A 142 -16.46 -0.15 -6.13
C LEU A 142 -17.69 -0.20 -5.20
N LYS A 143 -17.52 -0.12 -3.88
CA LYS A 143 -18.61 -0.30 -2.90
C LYS A 143 -19.80 0.61 -3.18
N SER A 144 -19.55 1.88 -3.45
CA SER A 144 -20.61 2.87 -3.70
C SER A 144 -21.30 2.67 -5.04
N ALA A 145 -20.57 2.23 -6.08
CA ALA A 145 -21.12 1.93 -7.39
C ALA A 145 -21.97 0.66 -7.35
N ARG A 146 -21.50 -0.40 -6.68
CA ARG A 146 -22.23 -1.67 -6.51
C ARG A 146 -23.58 -1.49 -5.83
N ALA A 147 -23.62 -0.70 -4.76
CA ALA A 147 -24.85 -0.47 -3.99
C ALA A 147 -25.95 0.28 -4.79
N LEU A 148 -25.59 0.92 -5.90
CA LEU A 148 -26.49 1.81 -6.65
C LEU A 148 -26.66 1.38 -8.11
N ALA A 149 -26.03 0.27 -8.53
CA ALA A 149 -26.20 -0.25 -9.86
C ALA A 149 -27.64 -0.79 -10.05
N PRO A 150 -28.27 -0.57 -11.23
CA PRO A 150 -27.76 0.15 -12.39
C PRO A 150 -27.92 1.68 -12.28
N PHE A 151 -26.92 2.44 -12.76
CA PHE A 151 -26.99 3.90 -12.88
C PHE A 151 -26.22 4.39 -14.10
N GLU A 152 -26.52 5.59 -14.58
CA GLU A 152 -25.73 6.23 -15.61
C GLU A 152 -24.67 7.15 -15.00
N ALA A 153 -23.43 7.00 -15.45
CA ALA A 153 -22.33 7.86 -15.09
C ALA A 153 -22.09 8.86 -16.22
N GLN A 154 -22.07 10.15 -15.90
CA GLN A 154 -21.62 11.21 -16.79
C GLN A 154 -20.35 11.86 -16.24
N TYR A 155 -19.35 11.99 -17.09
CA TYR A 155 -18.09 12.67 -16.80
C TYR A 155 -17.93 13.83 -17.78
N ASP A 156 -17.90 15.03 -17.24
CA ASP A 156 -17.58 16.26 -17.97
C ASP A 156 -16.12 16.61 -17.68
N ILE A 157 -15.29 16.60 -18.73
CA ILE A 157 -13.84 16.78 -18.64
C ILE A 157 -13.47 18.08 -19.34
N ASP A 158 -12.86 18.97 -18.57
CA ASP A 158 -12.36 20.25 -19.02
C ASP A 158 -10.84 20.25 -19.00
N ASP A 159 -10.23 20.62 -20.13
CA ASP A 159 -8.79 20.91 -20.16
C ASP A 159 -8.53 22.28 -19.54
N THR A 160 -8.00 22.28 -18.32
CA THR A 160 -7.66 23.51 -17.58
C THR A 160 -6.23 23.98 -17.83
N GLY A 161 -5.48 23.34 -18.75
CA GLY A 161 -4.11 23.70 -19.07
C GLY A 161 -3.06 23.02 -18.18
N ALA A 162 -2.03 23.76 -17.78
CA ALA A 162 -0.77 23.21 -17.25
C ALA A 162 -0.87 22.42 -15.92
N GLU A 163 -1.95 22.57 -15.16
CA GLU A 163 -2.10 21.97 -13.82
C GLU A 163 -2.88 20.63 -13.80
N GLY A 164 -3.37 20.18 -14.97
CA GLY A 164 -4.13 18.95 -15.10
C GLY A 164 -5.51 19.18 -15.71
N LYS A 165 -6.32 18.12 -15.73
CA LYS A 165 -7.67 18.12 -16.32
C LYS A 165 -8.72 18.08 -15.22
N ARG A 166 -9.71 18.97 -15.30
CA ARG A 166 -10.81 19.01 -14.32
C ARG A 166 -11.90 18.04 -14.77
N VAL A 167 -12.25 17.10 -13.92
CA VAL A 167 -13.28 16.09 -14.17
C VAL A 167 -14.44 16.31 -13.20
N THR A 168 -15.64 16.49 -13.73
CA THR A 168 -16.88 16.55 -12.97
C THR A 168 -17.66 15.27 -13.18
N TYR A 169 -17.94 14.56 -12.09
CA TYR A 169 -18.73 13.34 -12.11
C TYR A 169 -20.17 13.62 -11.68
N THR A 170 -21.09 13.37 -12.60
CA THR A 170 -22.53 13.42 -12.38
C THR A 170 -23.08 12.01 -12.45
N ARG A 171 -23.76 11.60 -11.38
CA ARG A 171 -24.49 10.33 -11.36
C ARG A 171 -25.95 10.61 -11.72
N ILE A 172 -26.46 9.87 -12.68
CA ILE A 172 -27.83 9.97 -13.15
C ILE A 172 -28.55 8.66 -12.78
N THR A 173 -29.55 8.77 -11.92
CA THR A 173 -30.50 7.69 -11.60
C THR A 173 -31.87 8.02 -12.19
N LYS A 174 -32.85 7.13 -12.01
CA LYS A 174 -34.24 7.40 -12.41
C LYS A 174 -34.83 8.64 -11.72
N ASP A 175 -34.38 8.93 -10.50
CA ASP A 175 -34.96 9.98 -9.66
C ASP A 175 -34.32 11.34 -9.90
N ALA A 176 -32.98 11.38 -10.03
CA ALA A 176 -32.25 12.64 -10.14
C ALA A 176 -30.88 12.49 -10.82
N ALA A 177 -30.43 13.57 -11.43
CA ALA A 177 -29.03 13.78 -11.80
C ALA A 177 -28.33 14.58 -10.68
N THR A 178 -27.28 14.03 -10.09
CA THR A 178 -26.56 14.66 -8.98
C THR A 178 -25.06 14.71 -9.27
N VAL A 179 -24.48 15.92 -9.22
CA VAL A 179 -23.03 16.09 -9.21
C VAL A 179 -22.49 15.53 -7.90
N ARG A 180 -21.65 14.50 -7.99
CA ARG A 180 -21.10 13.82 -6.80
C ARG A 180 -19.77 14.41 -6.37
N TRP A 181 -18.95 14.80 -7.34
CA TRP A 181 -17.68 15.47 -7.08
C TRP A 181 -17.14 16.14 -8.35
N THR A 182 -16.25 17.10 -8.13
CA THR A 182 -15.37 17.64 -9.16
C THR A 182 -13.93 17.54 -8.67
N ARG A 183 -13.04 16.97 -9.47
CA ARG A 183 -11.63 16.73 -9.11
C ARG A 183 -10.71 17.09 -10.26
N THR A 184 -9.55 17.63 -9.95
CA THR A 184 -8.46 17.77 -10.92
C THR A 184 -7.66 16.48 -10.95
N VAL A 185 -7.46 15.95 -12.15
CA VAL A 185 -6.74 14.73 -12.42
C VAL A 185 -5.46 15.09 -13.17
N ALA A 186 -4.33 14.70 -12.61
CA ALA A 186 -3.01 14.97 -13.17
C ALA A 186 -2.23 13.65 -13.38
N GLY A 187 -1.44 13.62 -14.45
CA GLY A 187 -0.59 12.48 -14.79
C GLY A 187 -1.25 11.43 -15.70
N PRO A 188 -0.50 10.40 -16.09
CA PRO A 188 -0.97 9.35 -16.98
C PRO A 188 -2.01 8.49 -16.27
N GLY A 189 -3.11 8.21 -16.96
CA GLY A 189 -4.14 7.27 -16.51
C GLY A 189 -3.76 5.83 -16.83
N ILE A 190 -4.34 4.91 -16.08
CA ILE A 190 -4.41 3.49 -16.43
C ILE A 190 -5.79 3.24 -17.04
N PHE A 191 -5.82 2.71 -18.26
CA PHE A 191 -7.05 2.49 -19.03
C PHE A 191 -7.35 1.00 -19.08
N GLY A 192 -8.41 0.61 -18.38
CA GLY A 192 -8.91 -0.76 -18.39
C GLY A 192 -10.16 -0.91 -19.25
N ASP A 193 -10.70 -2.12 -19.29
CA ASP A 193 -11.99 -2.35 -19.95
C ASP A 193 -13.13 -1.87 -19.05
N GLY A 194 -13.77 -0.76 -19.42
CA GLY A 194 -14.87 -0.16 -18.66
C GLY A 194 -14.45 0.90 -17.63
N TYR A 195 -13.15 1.22 -17.50
CA TYR A 195 -12.70 2.25 -16.56
C TYR A 195 -11.39 2.95 -16.96
N SER A 196 -11.20 4.12 -16.35
CA SER A 196 -9.91 4.79 -16.23
C SER A 196 -9.57 5.03 -14.77
N LEU A 197 -8.33 4.75 -14.39
CA LEU A 197 -7.83 4.88 -13.03
C LEU A 197 -6.66 5.86 -12.99
N PHE A 198 -6.78 6.87 -12.14
CA PHE A 198 -5.76 7.91 -11.96
C PHE A 198 -5.32 7.96 -10.51
N PHE A 199 -4.07 7.59 -10.24
CA PHE A 199 -3.50 7.67 -8.90
C PHE A 199 -2.98 9.07 -8.61
N GLU A 200 -3.22 9.54 -7.39
CA GLU A 200 -2.47 10.70 -6.88
C GLU A 200 -0.95 10.39 -6.82
N PRO A 201 -0.10 11.43 -6.83
CA PRO A 201 1.34 11.26 -6.67
C PRO A 201 1.71 10.39 -5.46
N SER A 202 2.75 9.58 -5.65
CA SER A 202 3.27 8.70 -4.60
C SER A 202 3.73 9.52 -3.38
N PRO A 203 3.56 9.04 -2.13
CA PRO A 203 3.14 7.69 -1.73
C PRO A 203 1.63 7.55 -1.42
N SER A 204 0.75 8.21 -2.18
CA SER A 204 -0.70 8.07 -2.03
C SER A 204 -1.25 6.79 -2.67
N MET A 205 -2.26 6.19 -2.02
CA MET A 205 -3.16 5.16 -2.60
C MET A 205 -4.52 5.74 -3.02
N ARG A 206 -4.70 7.06 -2.88
CA ARG A 206 -5.91 7.72 -3.37
C ARG A 206 -5.89 7.73 -4.88
N CYS A 207 -7.05 7.53 -5.45
CA CYS A 207 -7.24 7.50 -6.89
C CYS A 207 -8.59 8.09 -7.26
N VAL A 208 -8.66 8.58 -8.50
CA VAL A 208 -9.90 8.89 -9.18
C VAL A 208 -10.20 7.73 -10.13
N LEU A 209 -11.35 7.09 -9.93
CA LEU A 209 -11.86 6.02 -10.78
C LEU A 209 -12.99 6.59 -11.64
N LEU A 210 -12.85 6.53 -12.95
CA LEU A 210 -13.89 6.85 -13.92
C LEU A 210 -14.41 5.54 -14.49
N LEU A 211 -15.73 5.33 -14.46
CA LEU A 211 -16.38 4.12 -14.97
C LEU A 211 -17.04 4.46 -16.31
N HIS A 212 -16.44 4.06 -17.43
CA HIS A 212 -16.92 4.43 -18.76
C HIS A 212 -16.53 3.36 -19.78
N ALA A 213 -17.28 3.24 -20.86
CA ALA A 213 -16.86 2.43 -22.00
C ALA A 213 -15.53 2.95 -22.58
N ARG A 214 -14.72 2.08 -23.19
CA ARG A 214 -13.47 2.49 -23.83
C ARG A 214 -13.70 3.64 -24.81
N ASP A 215 -12.91 4.70 -24.66
CA ASP A 215 -13.00 5.90 -25.49
C ASP A 215 -11.60 6.38 -25.86
N ALA A 216 -11.25 6.27 -27.15
CA ALA A 216 -9.95 6.63 -27.68
C ALA A 216 -9.63 8.13 -27.51
N ARG A 217 -10.65 9.00 -27.44
CA ARG A 217 -10.45 10.44 -27.23
C ARG A 217 -10.00 10.70 -25.81
N LEU A 218 -10.58 9.99 -24.83
CA LEU A 218 -10.16 10.07 -23.44
C LEU A 218 -8.71 9.60 -23.29
N GLU A 219 -8.38 8.43 -23.84
CA GLU A 219 -7.04 7.86 -23.79
C GLU A 219 -6.01 8.82 -24.42
N ALA A 220 -6.30 9.35 -25.60
CA ALA A 220 -5.44 10.32 -26.27
C ALA A 220 -5.25 11.61 -25.46
N MET A 221 -6.30 12.09 -24.77
CA MET A 221 -6.25 13.31 -23.97
C MET A 221 -5.27 13.19 -22.79
N PHE A 222 -5.21 12.01 -22.18
CA PHE A 222 -4.38 11.74 -21.00
C PHE A 222 -3.04 11.08 -21.34
N ALA A 223 -2.86 10.53 -22.54
CA ALA A 223 -1.58 10.07 -23.06
C ALA A 223 -0.57 11.23 -23.26
N GLN A 224 -1.08 12.45 -23.47
CA GLN A 224 -0.26 13.66 -23.65
C GLN A 224 0.18 14.31 -22.32
N CYS A 225 -0.25 13.79 -21.16
CA CYS A 225 0.15 14.33 -19.87
C CYS A 225 1.55 13.79 -19.48
N PRO A 226 2.52 14.65 -19.18
CA PRO A 226 3.82 14.20 -18.69
C PRO A 226 3.65 13.42 -17.37
N PRO A 227 4.52 12.43 -17.09
CA PRO A 227 4.50 11.73 -15.81
C PRO A 227 4.63 12.74 -14.66
N PRO A 228 3.89 12.56 -13.55
CA PRO A 228 4.04 13.44 -12.39
C PRO A 228 5.50 13.41 -11.93
N ARG A 229 6.10 14.60 -11.85
CA ARG A 229 7.46 14.82 -11.32
C ARG A 229 7.52 14.47 -9.83
#